data_AF-A0A7C8D0R3-F1
#
_entry.id   AF-A0A7C8D0R3-F1
#
_cell.length_a   1.000
_cell.length_b   1.000
_cell.length_c   1.000
_cell.angle_alpha   90.00
_cell.angle_beta   90.00
_cell.angle_gamma   90.00
#
_symmetry.space_group_name_H-M   'P 1'
#
loop_
_entity.id
_entity.type
_entity.pdbx_description
1 polymer ?
#
loop_
_entity_poly.entity_id
_entity_poly.type
_entity_poly.pdbx_seq_one_letter_code
_entity_poly.pdbx_strand_id
1 'polypeptide(L)'
;MPTVVPNRLRLHCTRIYSRWVNCKSVVDKEQDIGMHGHMFRSKNHLLPMLLLYIVAGWHALVLADDATSQKVIYHVNFDDARAQQQTLRYIQNHLNAVGEEKLDLRVILHGDGLPLLLEPDMADNTLFSTGYATDELTATIAGLKDRGVRFLVCANTLRGKKVDLTNDHL
;
A
#
# COMPACT_ATOMS: atom_id res chain seq x y z
N MET A 1 -44.37 -40.22 2.90
CA MET A 1 -45.02 -38.92 3.17
C MET A 1 -43.97 -37.83 2.94
N PRO A 2 -44.27 -36.79 2.13
CA PRO A 2 -43.25 -35.92 1.56
C PRO A 2 -42.91 -34.77 2.50
N THR A 3 -41.63 -34.44 2.63
CA THR A 3 -41.20 -33.13 3.12
C THR A 3 -40.53 -32.39 1.97
N VAL A 4 -41.21 -31.33 1.57
CA VAL A 4 -40.87 -30.34 0.55
C VAL A 4 -39.53 -29.68 0.89
N VAL A 5 -38.58 -29.72 -0.04
CA VAL A 5 -37.35 -28.92 0.01
C VAL A 5 -37.57 -27.67 -0.88
N PRO A 6 -37.57 -26.45 -0.34
CA PRO A 6 -37.69 -25.25 -1.16
C PRO A 6 -36.39 -24.92 -1.89
N ASN A 7 -36.47 -25.09 -3.21
CA ASN A 7 -36.01 -24.24 -4.31
C ASN A 7 -35.06 -23.04 -3.99
N ARG A 8 -33.88 -23.07 -4.64
CA ARG A 8 -33.06 -21.94 -5.13
C ARG A 8 -32.81 -20.76 -4.18
N LEU A 9 -31.58 -20.70 -3.64
CA LEU A 9 -30.81 -19.45 -3.73
C LEU A 9 -29.95 -19.51 -5.01
N ARG A 10 -30.43 -18.83 -6.05
CA ARG A 10 -29.56 -18.37 -7.13
C ARG A 10 -28.54 -17.44 -6.49
N LEU A 11 -27.27 -17.84 -6.47
CA LEU A 11 -26.17 -16.90 -6.35
C LEU A 11 -26.26 -15.96 -7.55
N HIS A 12 -26.87 -14.81 -7.34
CA HIS A 12 -26.68 -13.64 -8.19
C HIS A 12 -25.23 -13.22 -8.05
N CYS A 13 -24.36 -13.86 -8.83
CA CYS A 13 -23.04 -13.35 -9.15
C CYS A 13 -23.23 -12.21 -10.16
N THR A 14 -23.83 -11.11 -9.71
CA THR A 14 -23.88 -9.86 -10.47
C THR A 14 -22.61 -9.07 -10.18
N ARG A 15 -21.59 -9.36 -10.98
CA ARG A 15 -20.91 -8.35 -11.80
C ARG A 15 -20.50 -7.06 -11.06
N ILE A 16 -19.51 -7.18 -10.17
CA ILE A 16 -18.69 -6.04 -9.68
C ILE A 16 -17.26 -6.23 -10.21
N TYR A 17 -17.12 -6.39 -11.52
CA TYR A 17 -15.83 -6.43 -12.22
C TYR A 17 -16.01 -5.90 -13.64
N SER A 18 -16.37 -4.63 -13.78
CA SER A 18 -16.32 -3.92 -15.07
C SER A 18 -16.48 -2.41 -14.90
N ARG A 19 -15.62 -1.76 -14.10
CA ARG A 19 -15.57 -0.29 -13.99
C ARG A 19 -14.17 0.29 -14.16
N TRP A 20 -13.37 -0.33 -15.03
CA TRP A 20 -12.05 0.14 -15.45
C TRP A 20 -11.86 0.20 -16.97
N VAL A 21 -12.96 0.23 -17.73
CA VAL A 21 -12.90 0.41 -19.19
C VAL A 21 -13.96 1.42 -19.60
N ASN A 22 -13.72 2.70 -19.32
CA ASN A 22 -14.26 3.79 -20.13
C ASN A 22 -13.52 5.11 -19.85
N CYS A 23 -12.22 5.13 -20.12
CA CYS A 23 -11.48 6.37 -20.41
C CYS A 23 -11.23 6.41 -21.92
N LYS A 24 -12.31 6.55 -22.71
CA LYS A 24 -12.19 6.83 -24.15
C LYS A 24 -13.45 7.48 -24.70
N SER A 25 -13.70 8.71 -24.27
CA SER A 25 -14.61 9.62 -25.00
C SER A 25 -14.47 11.05 -24.52
N VAL A 26 -13.29 11.64 -24.71
CA VAL A 26 -13.13 13.09 -24.90
C VAL A 26 -12.01 13.26 -25.94
N VAL A 27 -12.33 12.96 -27.19
CA VAL A 27 -11.59 13.47 -28.34
C VAL A 27 -12.51 14.53 -28.91
N ASP A 28 -12.37 15.74 -28.36
CA ASP A 28 -13.12 16.91 -28.79
C ASP A 28 -12.59 17.43 -30.13
N LYS A 29 -13.55 17.75 -30.99
CA LYS A 29 -13.54 18.78 -32.04
C LYS A 29 -12.52 18.65 -33.17
N GLU A 30 -13.03 18.21 -34.31
CA GLU A 30 -12.64 18.74 -35.62
C GLU A 30 -12.73 20.27 -35.57
N GLN A 31 -11.58 20.92 -35.74
CA GLN A 31 -11.48 22.35 -35.95
C GLN A 31 -11.05 22.56 -37.39
N ASP A 32 -12.05 22.78 -38.24
CA ASP A 32 -11.92 23.10 -39.65
C ASP A 32 -11.33 24.51 -39.78
N ILE A 33 -10.01 24.59 -39.96
CA ILE A 33 -9.30 25.85 -40.23
C ILE A 33 -9.00 25.88 -41.72
N GLY A 34 -9.80 26.67 -42.44
CA GLY A 34 -9.57 26.97 -43.85
C GLY A 34 -8.17 27.56 -44.05
N MET A 35 -7.33 26.81 -44.78
CA MET A 35 -6.06 27.31 -45.29
C MET A 35 -6.34 28.29 -46.43
N HIS A 36 -6.44 29.58 -46.11
CA HIS A 36 -6.19 30.64 -47.09
C HIS A 36 -4.72 30.58 -47.51
N GLY A 37 -4.49 30.21 -48.76
CA GLY A 37 -3.19 30.19 -49.38
C GLY A 37 -2.61 31.60 -49.48
N HIS A 38 -1.71 31.94 -48.55
CA HIS A 38 -0.76 33.01 -48.75
C HIS A 38 0.58 32.41 -49.16
N MET A 39 0.89 32.63 -50.43
CA MET A 39 2.13 32.33 -51.13
C MET A 39 3.33 32.92 -50.38
N PHE A 40 3.98 32.12 -49.52
CA PHE A 40 5.20 32.51 -48.80
C PHE A 40 6.42 32.17 -49.65
N ARG A 41 6.93 33.20 -50.33
CA ARG A 41 8.11 33.17 -51.21
C ARG A 41 9.35 32.69 -50.44
N SER A 42 10.05 31.72 -51.01
CA SER A 42 11.20 31.03 -50.43
C SER A 42 12.35 31.98 -50.08
N LYS A 43 12.72 31.99 -48.80
CA LYS A 43 14.08 32.29 -48.33
C LYS A 43 14.46 31.16 -47.38
N ASN A 44 15.67 30.61 -47.54
CA ASN A 44 16.18 29.36 -46.95
C ASN A 44 16.32 29.35 -45.40
N HIS A 45 15.51 30.12 -44.67
CA HIS A 45 15.47 30.18 -43.21
C HIS A 45 14.43 29.23 -42.58
N LEU A 46 13.66 28.49 -43.38
CA LEU A 46 12.71 27.46 -42.91
C LEU A 46 13.43 26.27 -42.25
N LEU A 47 14.61 25.90 -42.73
CA LEU A 47 15.41 24.79 -42.19
C LEU A 47 15.98 25.08 -40.79
N PRO A 48 16.63 26.24 -40.51
CA PRO A 48 17.13 26.55 -39.17
C PRO A 48 16.02 26.83 -38.15
N MET A 49 14.84 27.36 -38.55
CA MET A 49 13.72 27.53 -37.62
C MET A 49 13.08 26.20 -37.20
N LEU A 50 13.00 25.22 -38.11
CA LEU A 50 12.51 23.88 -37.77
C LEU A 50 13.46 23.17 -36.80
N LEU A 51 14.77 23.33 -36.98
CA LEU A 51 15.81 22.75 -36.12
C LEU A 51 15.82 23.38 -34.71
N LEU A 52 15.58 24.69 -34.61
CA LEU A 52 15.42 25.39 -33.34
C LEU A 52 14.17 24.92 -32.56
N TYR A 53 13.08 24.62 -33.27
CA TYR A 53 11.86 24.07 -32.66
C TYR A 53 12.06 22.64 -32.14
N ILE A 54 12.87 21.82 -32.82
CA ILE A 54 13.21 20.46 -32.36
C ILE A 54 14.11 20.49 -31.12
N VAL A 55 15.06 21.44 -31.04
CA VAL A 55 15.94 21.61 -29.86
C VAL A 55 15.17 22.21 -28.67
N ALA A 56 14.24 23.13 -28.89
CA ALA A 56 13.42 23.71 -27.82
C ALA A 56 12.32 22.75 -27.31
N GLY A 57 11.83 21.83 -28.16
CA GLY A 57 10.78 20.86 -27.81
C GLY A 57 11.25 19.69 -26.94
N TRP A 58 12.56 19.48 -26.77
CA TRP A 58 13.11 18.34 -26.01
C TRP A 58 13.22 18.56 -24.50
N HIS A 59 13.07 19.78 -24.00
CA HIS A 59 13.26 20.10 -22.57
C HIS A 59 11.98 20.02 -21.71
N ALA A 60 10.85 19.53 -22.25
CA ALA A 60 9.56 19.55 -21.54
C ALA A 60 9.04 18.17 -21.09
N LEU A 61 9.92 17.23 -20.72
CA LEU A 61 9.45 15.93 -20.20
C LEU A 61 10.37 15.30 -19.16
N VAL A 62 10.54 15.94 -17.99
CA VAL A 62 10.76 15.21 -16.73
C VAL A 62 10.35 16.15 -15.61
N LEU A 63 9.13 16.01 -15.07
CA LEU A 63 8.78 16.30 -13.66
C LEU A 63 7.34 15.79 -13.45
N ALA A 64 7.19 14.47 -13.33
CA ALA A 64 6.06 13.88 -12.64
C ALA A 64 6.64 13.05 -11.49
N ASP A 65 7.15 13.73 -10.46
CA ASP A 65 7.41 13.11 -9.16
C ASP A 65 6.13 13.18 -8.33
N ASP A 66 5.06 12.61 -8.87
CA ASP A 66 3.85 12.34 -8.10
C ASP A 66 4.02 10.98 -7.40
N ALA A 67 5.13 10.82 -6.68
CA ALA A 67 5.28 9.77 -5.70
C ALA A 67 4.40 10.11 -4.49
N THR A 68 3.08 10.04 -4.70
CA THR A 68 2.10 10.28 -3.65
C THR A 68 2.41 9.37 -2.46
N SER A 69 2.78 9.99 -1.33
CA SER A 69 3.09 9.26 -0.10
C SER A 69 1.91 8.36 0.26
N GLN A 70 2.17 7.08 0.51
CA GLN A 70 1.15 6.08 0.81
C GLN A 70 1.00 5.92 2.32
N LYS A 71 -0.25 5.84 2.80
CA LYS A 71 -0.57 5.53 4.20
C LYS A 71 -1.08 4.11 4.28
N VAL A 72 -0.38 3.24 5.00
CA VAL A 72 -0.65 1.80 5.00
C VAL A 72 -0.80 1.30 6.42
N ILE A 73 -1.82 0.48 6.66
CA ILE A 73 -2.07 -0.16 7.94
C ILE A 73 -2.00 -1.68 7.76
N TYR A 74 -1.12 -2.33 8.51
CA TYR A 74 -1.12 -3.77 8.69
C TYR A 74 -1.84 -4.10 9.99
N HIS A 75 -2.87 -4.93 9.91
CA HIS A 75 -3.69 -5.31 11.04
C HIS A 75 -3.43 -6.77 11.41
N VAL A 76 -2.94 -7.01 12.63
CA VAL A 76 -2.52 -8.33 13.09
C VAL A 76 -3.38 -8.77 14.27
N ASN A 77 -4.08 -9.89 14.08
CA ASN A 77 -5.15 -10.41 14.95
C ASN A 77 -5.25 -11.94 14.82
N PHE A 78 -4.14 -12.65 14.87
CA PHE A 78 -4.18 -14.11 14.69
C PHE A 78 -3.05 -14.75 15.45
N ASP A 79 -3.37 -15.88 16.09
CA ASP A 79 -2.47 -16.67 16.92
C ASP A 79 -1.68 -17.69 16.06
N ASP A 80 -0.84 -17.17 15.16
CA ASP A 80 0.03 -18.00 14.32
C ASP A 80 1.40 -17.33 14.17
N ALA A 81 2.39 -17.87 14.87
CA ALA A 81 3.76 -17.36 14.86
C ALA A 81 4.33 -17.22 13.44
N ARG A 82 4.08 -18.19 12.57
CA ARG A 82 4.61 -18.19 11.20
C ARG A 82 3.94 -17.09 10.38
N ALA A 83 2.63 -16.95 10.47
CA ALA A 83 1.90 -15.90 9.76
C ALA A 83 2.31 -14.49 10.25
N GLN A 84 2.59 -14.34 11.55
CA GLN A 84 3.01 -13.06 12.12
C GLN A 84 4.42 -12.68 11.64
N GLN A 85 5.36 -13.64 11.64
CA GLN A 85 6.69 -13.45 11.06
C GLN A 85 6.62 -13.14 9.55
N GLN A 86 5.73 -13.83 8.82
CA GLN A 86 5.51 -13.53 7.40
C GLN A 86 4.97 -12.11 7.18
N THR A 87 4.17 -11.59 8.10
CA THR A 87 3.67 -10.21 8.03
C THR A 87 4.81 -9.19 8.10
N LEU A 88 5.79 -9.39 8.99
CA LEU A 88 6.98 -8.53 9.05
C LEU A 88 7.78 -8.56 7.74
N ARG A 89 7.92 -9.74 7.13
CA ARG A 89 8.55 -9.88 5.82
C ARG A 89 7.77 -9.13 4.72
N TYR A 90 6.44 -9.15 4.76
CA TYR A 90 5.64 -8.41 3.80
C TYR A 90 5.78 -6.90 3.98
N ILE A 91 5.87 -6.41 5.22
CA ILE A 91 6.16 -5.02 5.53
C ILE A 91 7.54 -4.62 4.99
N GLN A 92 8.56 -5.44 5.24
CA GLN A 92 9.92 -5.23 4.72
C GLN A 92 9.93 -5.13 3.19
N ASN A 93 9.23 -6.04 2.50
CA ASN A 93 9.12 -6.03 1.04
C ASN A 93 8.39 -4.77 0.53
N HIS A 94 7.35 -4.32 1.24
CA HIS A 94 6.61 -3.12 0.87
C HIS A 94 7.49 -1.87 0.96
N LEU A 95 8.24 -1.73 2.06
CA LEU A 95 9.21 -0.65 2.24
C LEU A 95 10.27 -0.67 1.14
N ASN A 96 10.79 -1.85 0.79
CA ASN A 96 11.80 -1.98 -0.25
C ASN A 96 11.28 -1.64 -1.65
N ALA A 97 9.99 -1.85 -1.92
CA ALA A 97 9.40 -1.60 -3.23
C ALA A 97 9.00 -0.13 -3.42
N VAL A 98 8.55 0.54 -2.36
CA VAL A 98 8.00 1.91 -2.45
C VAL A 98 9.01 2.97 -1.99
N GLY A 99 9.92 2.64 -1.07
CA GLY A 99 10.79 3.60 -0.38
C GLY A 99 10.22 4.00 0.98
N GLU A 100 11.09 4.10 1.98
CA GLU A 100 10.76 4.44 3.36
C GLU A 100 10.23 5.88 3.46
N GLU A 101 10.78 6.78 2.65
CA GLU A 101 10.41 8.20 2.59
C GLU A 101 9.02 8.45 2.00
N LYS A 102 8.46 7.46 1.30
CA LYS A 102 7.16 7.52 0.63
C LYS A 102 6.06 6.77 1.39
N LEU A 103 6.37 6.17 2.54
CA LEU A 103 5.43 5.35 3.31
C LEU A 103 5.20 5.86 4.74
N ASP A 104 3.95 6.13 5.09
CA ASP A 104 3.48 6.13 6.49
C ASP A 104 2.88 4.75 6.80
N LEU A 105 3.72 3.82 7.27
CA LEU A 105 3.32 2.45 7.58
C LEU A 105 3.12 2.25 9.09
N ARG A 106 1.94 1.75 9.45
CA ARG A 106 1.59 1.43 10.84
C ARG A 106 1.14 -0.02 10.96
N VAL A 107 1.61 -0.70 11.99
CA VAL A 107 1.20 -2.06 12.34
C VAL A 107 0.33 -1.96 13.59
N ILE A 108 -0.92 -2.39 13.51
CA ILE A 108 -1.84 -2.42 14.64
C ILE A 108 -1.96 -3.86 15.12
N LEU A 109 -1.58 -4.09 16.38
CA LEU A 109 -1.69 -5.38 17.04
C LEU A 109 -2.82 -5.34 18.05
N HIS A 110 -3.71 -6.32 17.98
CA HIS A 110 -4.72 -6.53 18.99
C HIS A 110 -5.02 -8.02 19.14
N GLY A 111 -5.69 -8.37 20.24
CA GLY A 111 -6.06 -9.74 20.56
C GLY A 111 -4.84 -10.67 20.50
N ASP A 112 -4.94 -11.70 19.70
CA ASP A 112 -3.90 -12.73 19.56
C ASP A 112 -2.80 -12.33 18.57
N GLY A 113 -2.82 -11.10 18.06
CA GLY A 113 -1.67 -10.51 17.35
C GLY A 113 -0.57 -9.97 18.27
N LEU A 114 -0.86 -9.72 19.54
CA LEU A 114 0.10 -9.14 20.50
C LEU A 114 1.31 -10.04 20.82
N PRO A 115 1.21 -11.38 20.86
CA PRO A 115 2.36 -12.27 21.08
C PRO A 115 3.55 -12.03 20.14
N LEU A 116 3.35 -11.37 18.98
CA LEU A 116 4.43 -10.91 18.09
C LEU A 116 5.48 -10.04 18.79
N LEU A 117 5.06 -9.28 19.81
CA LEU A 117 5.91 -8.37 20.58
C LEU A 117 6.22 -8.88 21.98
N LEU A 118 5.73 -10.08 22.34
CA LEU A 118 5.91 -10.64 23.67
C LEU A 118 6.97 -11.74 23.62
N GLU A 119 7.98 -11.63 24.48
CA GLU A 119 9.00 -12.66 24.61
C GLU A 119 8.41 -13.93 25.27
N PRO A 120 8.91 -15.14 24.94
CA PRO A 120 8.34 -16.39 25.44
C PRO A 120 8.30 -16.53 26.96
N ASP A 121 9.30 -15.99 27.66
CA ASP A 121 9.43 -15.98 29.13
C ASP A 121 8.45 -14.99 29.80
N MET A 122 8.10 -13.90 29.11
CA MET A 122 7.12 -12.93 29.57
C MET A 122 5.69 -13.45 29.49
N ALA A 123 5.43 -14.50 28.69
CA ALA A 123 4.10 -15.09 28.55
C ALA A 123 3.52 -15.58 29.89
N ASP A 124 4.36 -16.11 30.78
CA ASP A 124 3.98 -16.64 32.09
C ASP A 124 3.35 -15.57 33.02
N ASN A 125 3.69 -14.29 32.80
CA ASN A 125 3.14 -13.16 33.56
C ASN A 125 1.83 -12.60 32.96
N THR A 126 1.37 -13.16 31.84
CA THR A 126 0.24 -12.66 31.06
C THR A 126 -0.85 -13.72 30.89
N LEU A 127 -1.91 -13.40 30.15
CA LEU A 127 -2.96 -14.36 29.75
C LEU A 127 -2.77 -14.89 28.33
N PHE A 128 -1.57 -14.79 27.77
CA PHE A 128 -1.22 -15.46 26.53
C PHE A 128 -0.70 -16.87 26.82
N SER A 129 -0.92 -17.79 25.88
CA SER A 129 -0.39 -19.16 25.96
C SER A 129 1.12 -19.18 25.72
N THR A 130 1.63 -18.24 24.94
CA THR A 130 3.03 -18.16 24.52
C THR A 130 3.32 -16.78 23.96
N GLY A 131 4.59 -16.37 24.02
CA GLY A 131 5.15 -15.23 23.30
C GLY A 131 5.94 -15.70 22.09
N TYR A 132 5.93 -14.91 21.01
CA TYR A 132 6.62 -15.24 19.76
C TYR A 132 7.84 -14.37 19.47
N ALA A 133 8.08 -13.32 20.27
CA ALA A 133 9.21 -12.41 20.08
C ALA A 133 10.52 -13.09 20.52
N THR A 134 11.13 -13.85 19.61
CA THR A 134 12.52 -14.31 19.78
C THR A 134 13.50 -13.16 19.54
N ASP A 135 14.74 -13.28 19.98
CA ASP A 135 15.79 -12.27 19.76
C ASP A 135 15.89 -11.82 18.28
N GLU A 136 15.80 -12.77 17.36
CA GLU A 136 15.82 -12.50 15.91
C GLU A 136 14.59 -11.70 15.46
N LEU A 137 13.42 -12.00 16.02
CA LEU A 137 12.18 -11.31 15.70
C LEU A 137 12.16 -9.90 16.29
N THR A 138 12.62 -9.75 17.53
CA THR A 138 12.80 -8.45 18.20
C THR A 138 13.78 -7.57 17.43
N ALA A 139 14.90 -8.13 16.94
CA ALA A 139 15.84 -7.43 16.08
C ALA A 139 15.18 -7.00 14.74
N THR A 140 14.36 -7.86 14.15
CA THR A 140 13.59 -7.54 12.93
C THR A 140 12.61 -6.39 13.17
N ILE A 141 11.87 -6.43 14.29
CA ILE A 141 10.93 -5.37 14.68
C ILE A 141 11.67 -4.05 14.92
N ALA A 142 12.82 -4.09 15.61
CA ALA A 142 13.68 -2.92 15.82
C ALA A 142 14.15 -2.33 14.49
N GLY A 143 14.64 -3.15 13.57
CA GLY A 143 15.04 -2.70 12.23
C GLY A 143 13.89 -2.11 11.43
N LEU A 144 12.66 -2.62 11.56
CA LEU A 144 11.48 -2.01 10.94
C LEU A 144 11.12 -0.65 11.60
N LYS A 145 11.23 -0.54 12.93
CA LYS A 145 11.02 0.71 13.66
C LYS A 145 12.03 1.79 13.21
N ASP A 146 13.30 1.42 13.05
CA ASP A 146 14.37 2.33 12.57
C ASP A 146 14.08 2.87 11.16
N ARG A 147 13.39 2.08 10.34
CA ARG A 147 12.94 2.43 8.99
C ARG A 147 11.60 3.18 8.95
N GLY A 148 11.13 3.66 10.11
CA GLY A 148 9.93 4.51 10.23
C GLY A 148 8.61 3.77 10.43
N VAL A 149 8.61 2.44 10.56
CA VAL A 149 7.39 1.67 10.84
C VAL A 149 6.95 1.88 12.30
N ARG A 150 5.65 2.16 12.50
CA ARG A 150 5.09 2.31 13.84
C ARG A 150 4.28 1.11 14.26
N PHE A 151 4.66 0.48 15.37
CA PHE A 151 3.88 -0.60 16.00
C PHE A 151 2.96 0.01 17.06
N LEU A 152 1.66 -0.25 16.93
CA LEU A 152 0.61 0.29 17.77
C LEU A 152 -0.13 -0.89 18.42
N VAL A 153 -0.17 -0.91 19.74
CA VAL A 153 -0.84 -1.95 20.50
C VAL A 153 -2.21 -1.48 20.97
N CYS A 154 -3.22 -2.32 20.82
CA CYS A 154 -4.56 -2.06 21.34
C CYS A 154 -4.55 -2.02 22.88
N ALA A 155 -4.91 -0.87 23.45
CA ALA A 155 -4.99 -0.67 24.90
C ALA A 155 -5.94 -1.65 25.61
N ASN A 156 -7.03 -2.06 24.94
CA ASN A 156 -7.95 -3.04 25.51
C ASN A 156 -7.35 -4.45 25.53
N THR A 157 -6.49 -4.78 24.56
CA THR A 157 -5.76 -6.04 24.56
C THR A 157 -4.76 -6.10 25.70
N LEU A 158 -4.00 -5.02 25.94
CA LEU A 158 -3.08 -4.94 27.08
C LEU A 158 -3.81 -5.20 28.41
N ARG A 159 -4.90 -4.47 28.66
CA ARG A 159 -5.72 -4.63 29.88
C ARG A 159 -6.35 -6.02 29.97
N GLY A 160 -6.92 -6.49 28.86
CA GLY A 160 -7.64 -7.77 28.81
C GLY A 160 -6.73 -8.98 28.96
N LYS A 161 -5.47 -8.88 28.55
CA LYS A 161 -4.47 -9.96 28.62
C LYS A 161 -3.46 -9.77 29.75
N LYS A 162 -3.64 -8.74 30.59
CA LYS A 162 -2.79 -8.39 31.74
C LYS A 162 -1.32 -8.17 31.39
N VAL A 163 -1.07 -7.47 30.28
CA VAL A 163 0.27 -7.08 29.86
C VAL A 163 0.59 -5.69 30.40
N ASP A 164 1.73 -5.55 31.05
CA ASP A 164 2.23 -4.30 31.63
C ASP A 164 3.40 -3.75 30.79
N LEU A 165 3.17 -2.63 30.10
CA LEU A 165 4.19 -2.00 29.25
C LEU A 165 5.47 -1.58 29.99
N THR A 166 5.41 -1.34 31.30
CA THR A 166 6.57 -0.88 32.07
C THR A 166 7.45 -2.02 32.54
N ASN A 167 6.84 -3.15 32.90
CA ASN A 167 7.54 -4.33 33.41
C ASN A 167 7.86 -5.33 32.29
N ASP A 168 7.10 -5.32 31.20
CA ASP A 168 7.19 -6.30 30.11
C ASP A 168 7.96 -5.80 28.88
N HIS A 169 8.55 -4.60 28.96
CA HIS A 169 9.48 -4.03 27.98
C HIS A 169 9.08 -4.16 26.48
N LEU A 170 7.80 -3.99 26.14
CA LEU A 170 7.27 -4.00 24.76
C LEU A 170 7.68 -2.79 23.88
#